data_AF-A0A7T8GS66-F1
#
_entry.id   AF-A0A7T8GS66-F1
#
_cell.length_a   1.000
_cell.length_b   1.000
_cell.length_c   1.000
_cell.angle_alpha   90.00
_cell.angle_beta   90.00
_cell.angle_gamma   90.00
#
_symmetry.space_group_name_H-M   'P 1'
#
loop_
_entity.id
_entity.type
_entity.pdbx_description
1 polymer ?
#
loop_
_entity_poly.entity_id
_entity_poly.type
_entity_poly.pdbx_seq_one_letter_code
_entity_poly.pdbx_strand_id
1 'polypeptide(L)'
;MEELAIKFETSINTIFHVLHDDLGLSIKSARWIPKMLTEDHKMKRVRCPKALLKLNFELGLGFLDKIVTMDETSVSFFTPESKRESSQMLPKDSNPPEVQASRIKEETDDSQLLRQLRRDLPALSPDEDLRHRGRVQGCHKHVFKEIQGEAT
;
A
#
# COMPACT_ATOMS: atom_id res chain seq x y z
N MET A 1 -23.94 -7.84 -2.78
CA MET A 1 -24.61 -8.42 -3.97
C MET A 1 -25.57 -9.53 -3.56
N GLU A 2 -25.10 -10.54 -2.81
CA GLU A 2 -25.95 -11.60 -2.26
C GLU A 2 -27.11 -11.06 -1.41
N GLU A 3 -26.86 -10.10 -0.51
CA GLU A 3 -27.91 -9.48 0.30
C GLU A 3 -29.02 -8.84 -0.53
N LEU A 4 -28.67 -8.19 -1.66
CA LEU A 4 -29.63 -7.58 -2.57
C LEU A 4 -30.40 -8.65 -3.34
N ALA A 5 -29.73 -9.69 -3.80
CA ALA A 5 -30.35 -10.82 -4.48
C ALA A 5 -31.39 -11.51 -3.59
N ILE A 6 -31.07 -11.73 -2.30
CA ILE A 6 -32.01 -12.27 -1.31
C ILE A 6 -33.18 -11.31 -1.09
N LYS A 7 -32.89 -10.02 -0.88
CA LYS A 7 -33.92 -9.00 -0.60
C LYS A 7 -34.92 -8.84 -1.75
N PHE A 8 -34.47 -8.96 -2.98
CA PHE A 8 -35.29 -8.80 -4.17
C PHE A 8 -35.72 -10.14 -4.78
N GLU A 9 -35.44 -11.28 -4.12
CA GLU A 9 -35.76 -12.63 -4.59
C GLU A 9 -35.34 -12.89 -6.05
N THR A 10 -34.16 -12.39 -6.42
CA THR A 10 -33.63 -12.44 -7.79
C THR A 10 -32.26 -13.09 -7.81
N SER A 11 -31.77 -13.40 -9.02
CA SER A 11 -30.41 -13.92 -9.16
C SER A 11 -29.37 -12.81 -8.96
N ILE A 12 -28.18 -13.18 -8.46
CA ILE A 12 -27.05 -12.26 -8.31
C ILE A 12 -26.69 -11.60 -9.65
N ASN A 13 -26.74 -12.37 -10.75
CA ASN A 13 -26.48 -11.84 -12.10
C ASN A 13 -27.50 -10.79 -12.50
N THR A 14 -28.78 -10.99 -12.22
CA THR A 14 -29.83 -10.00 -12.51
C THR A 14 -29.56 -8.69 -11.77
N ILE A 15 -29.25 -8.76 -10.48
CA ILE A 15 -28.86 -7.57 -9.70
C ILE A 15 -27.59 -6.92 -10.27
N PHE A 16 -26.62 -7.73 -10.72
CA PHE A 16 -25.38 -7.20 -11.30
C PHE A 16 -25.65 -6.42 -12.59
N HIS A 17 -26.45 -6.98 -13.48
CA HIS A 17 -26.87 -6.32 -14.72
C HIS A 17 -27.60 -5.02 -14.45
N VAL A 18 -28.58 -5.00 -13.55
CA VAL A 18 -29.32 -3.77 -13.21
C VAL A 18 -28.37 -2.70 -12.66
N LEU A 19 -27.46 -3.08 -11.75
CA LEU A 19 -26.54 -2.11 -11.15
C LEU A 19 -25.48 -1.62 -12.16
N HIS A 20 -24.94 -2.50 -13.00
CA HIS A 20 -23.84 -2.17 -13.91
C HIS A 20 -24.29 -1.55 -15.23
N ASP A 21 -25.34 -2.11 -15.84
CA ASP A 21 -25.81 -1.77 -17.17
C ASP A 21 -26.90 -0.70 -17.11
N ASP A 22 -27.93 -0.89 -16.28
CA ASP A 22 -29.07 0.05 -16.22
C ASP A 22 -28.74 1.30 -15.38
N LEU A 23 -28.10 1.11 -14.22
CA LEU A 23 -27.77 2.19 -13.28
C LEU A 23 -26.35 2.76 -13.48
N GLY A 24 -25.54 2.14 -14.35
CA GLY A 24 -24.20 2.64 -14.68
C GLY A 24 -23.23 2.66 -13.49
N LEU A 25 -23.39 1.75 -12.53
CA LEU A 25 -22.49 1.59 -11.41
C LEU A 25 -21.30 0.69 -11.79
N SER A 26 -20.21 0.84 -11.04
CA SER A 26 -19.00 0.07 -11.20
C SER A 26 -18.44 -0.27 -9.82
N ILE A 27 -17.85 -1.46 -9.69
CA ILE A 27 -17.21 -1.88 -8.45
C ILE A 27 -15.88 -1.14 -8.34
N LYS A 28 -15.73 -0.32 -7.30
CA LYS A 28 -14.51 0.44 -7.00
C LYS A 28 -14.01 0.10 -5.61
N SER A 29 -12.77 -0.37 -5.50
CA SER A 29 -12.08 -0.54 -4.22
C SER A 29 -11.66 0.81 -3.66
N ALA A 30 -11.73 1.00 -2.34
CA ALA A 30 -11.22 2.22 -1.73
C ALA A 30 -9.73 2.45 -2.01
N ARG A 31 -9.36 3.73 -2.13
CA ARG A 31 -7.98 4.20 -2.13
C ARG A 31 -7.54 4.45 -0.70
N TRP A 32 -6.40 3.86 -0.35
CA TRP A 32 -5.74 4.08 0.94
C TRP A 32 -5.07 5.44 0.93
N ILE A 33 -5.41 6.29 1.91
CA ILE A 33 -4.78 7.58 2.11
C ILE A 33 -4.08 7.59 3.47
N PRO A 34 -2.76 7.90 3.54
CA PRO A 34 -2.02 7.86 4.80
C PRO A 34 -2.61 8.73 5.91
N LYS A 35 -3.22 9.86 5.55
CA LYS A 35 -3.82 10.80 6.50
C LYS A 35 -4.79 11.74 5.79
N MET A 36 -5.94 12.02 6.41
CA MET A 36 -6.78 13.12 5.95
C MET A 36 -6.13 14.45 6.29
N LEU A 37 -5.91 15.26 5.25
CA LEU A 37 -5.21 16.53 5.38
C LEU A 37 -6.19 17.61 5.87
N THR A 38 -5.83 18.28 6.96
CA THR A 38 -6.47 19.54 7.37
C THR A 38 -6.14 20.62 6.36
N GLU A 39 -6.88 21.73 6.39
CA GLU A 39 -6.66 22.83 5.46
C GLU A 39 -5.24 23.41 5.59
N ASP A 40 -4.73 23.52 6.81
CA ASP A 40 -3.34 23.92 7.07
C ASP A 40 -2.31 22.97 6.45
N HIS A 41 -2.54 21.66 6.50
CA HIS A 41 -1.65 20.69 5.85
C HIS A 41 -1.67 20.87 4.32
N LYS A 42 -2.85 21.10 3.73
CA LYS A 42 -2.96 21.34 2.28
C LYS A 42 -2.23 22.62 1.89
N MET A 43 -2.42 23.71 2.63
CA MET A 43 -1.72 24.97 2.38
C MET A 43 -0.19 24.78 2.43
N LYS A 44 0.33 24.08 3.44
CA LYS A 44 1.78 23.77 3.52
C LYS A 44 2.25 22.91 2.35
N ARG A 45 1.49 21.89 1.98
CA ARG A 45 1.80 21.00 0.84
C ARG A 45 1.78 21.72 -0.51
N VAL A 46 1.08 22.85 -0.65
CA VAL A 46 1.14 23.69 -1.85
C VAL A 46 2.27 24.71 -1.75
N ARG A 47 2.43 25.36 -0.59
CA ARG A 47 3.41 26.43 -0.38
C ARG A 47 4.85 25.94 -0.44
N CYS A 48 5.18 24.84 0.23
CA CYS A 48 6.56 24.36 0.31
C CYS A 48 7.12 23.94 -1.06
N PRO A 49 6.42 23.12 -1.87
CA PRO A 49 6.90 22.78 -3.22
C PRO A 49 6.99 23.98 -4.16
N LYS A 50 6.07 24.95 -4.06
CA LYS A 50 6.17 26.20 -4.85
C LYS A 50 7.45 26.98 -4.54
N ALA A 51 7.82 27.08 -3.26
CA ALA A 51 9.05 27.73 -2.85
C ALA A 51 10.30 26.96 -3.32
N LEU A 52 10.30 25.62 -3.17
CA LEU A 52 11.38 24.77 -3.67
C LEU A 52 11.52 24.84 -5.19
N LEU A 53 10.40 24.89 -5.92
CA LEU A 53 10.40 25.03 -7.38
C LEU A 53 11.02 26.36 -7.81
N LYS A 54 10.66 27.46 -7.15
CA LYS A 54 11.26 28.78 -7.40
C LYS A 54 12.77 28.74 -7.15
N LEU A 55 13.20 28.16 -6.02
CA LEU A 55 14.61 28.02 -5.68
C LEU A 55 15.37 27.18 -6.73
N ASN A 56 14.76 26.11 -7.22
CA ASN A 56 15.34 25.28 -8.28
C ASN A 56 15.54 26.06 -9.59
N PHE A 57 14.59 26.95 -9.94
CA PHE A 57 14.75 27.82 -11.12
C PHE A 57 15.88 28.84 -10.93
N GLU A 58 16.02 29.40 -9.73
CA GLU A 58 17.04 30.42 -9.42
C GLU A 58 18.46 29.82 -9.34
N LEU A 59 18.60 28.63 -8.75
CA LEU A 59 19.90 27.95 -8.56
C LEU A 59 20.30 27.07 -9.76
N GLY A 60 19.38 26.79 -10.68
CA GLY A 60 19.62 25.99 -11.87
C GLY A 60 19.71 24.47 -11.60
N LEU A 61 20.13 23.73 -12.62
CA LEU A 61 20.05 22.26 -12.69
C LEU A 61 20.82 21.52 -11.59
N GLY A 62 21.82 22.14 -10.96
CA GLY A 62 22.65 21.51 -9.92
C GLY A 62 22.10 21.59 -8.49
N PHE A 63 20.88 22.13 -8.29
CA PHE A 63 20.26 22.18 -6.95
C PHE A 63 19.81 20.81 -6.48
N LEU A 64 19.14 20.04 -7.35
CA LEU A 64 18.61 18.72 -7.00
C LEU A 64 19.72 17.69 -6.73
N ASP A 65 20.86 17.80 -7.41
CA ASP A 65 22.02 16.91 -7.23
C ASP A 65 22.64 16.99 -5.82
N LYS A 66 22.33 18.04 -5.06
CA LYS A 66 22.83 18.26 -3.70
C LYS A 66 21.88 17.70 -2.63
N ILE A 67 20.68 17.27 -3.01
CA ILE A 67 19.68 16.78 -2.08
C ILE A 67 19.95 15.31 -1.78
N VAL A 68 20.24 15.01 -0.52
CA VAL A 68 20.32 13.64 0.00
C VAL A 68 19.09 13.39 0.88
N THR A 69 18.30 12.37 0.56
CA THR A 69 17.11 11.97 1.35
C THR A 69 17.31 10.59 1.98
N MET A 70 16.67 10.36 3.12
CA MET A 70 16.65 9.07 3.83
C MET A 70 15.28 8.92 4.50
N ASP A 71 14.69 7.74 4.44
CA ASP A 71 13.46 7.38 5.15
C ASP A 71 13.50 5.91 5.57
N GLU A 72 12.81 5.57 6.66
CA GLU A 72 12.77 4.22 7.20
C GLU A 72 11.46 3.52 6.78
N THR A 73 11.57 2.40 6.07
CA THR A 73 10.41 1.56 5.72
C THR A 73 10.43 0.30 6.58
N SER A 74 9.43 0.13 7.44
CA SER A 74 9.23 -1.14 8.15
C SER A 74 8.66 -2.20 7.19
N VAL A 75 9.30 -3.36 7.11
CA VAL A 75 8.81 -4.52 6.33
C VAL A 75 8.09 -5.47 7.28
N SER A 76 6.77 -5.67 7.06
CA SER A 76 5.96 -6.64 7.80
C SER A 76 5.96 -7.99 7.06
N PHE A 77 6.01 -9.10 7.80
CA PHE A 77 5.84 -10.45 7.26
C PHE A 77 4.38 -10.84 7.05
N PHE A 78 3.43 -10.07 7.60
CA PHE A 78 2.00 -10.31 7.49
C PHE A 78 1.34 -9.19 6.67
N THR A 79 0.58 -9.57 5.65
CA THR A 79 -0.27 -8.67 4.85
C THR A 79 -1.74 -8.95 5.21
N PRO A 80 -2.41 -8.03 5.92
CA PRO A 80 -3.83 -8.18 6.27
C PRO A 80 -4.76 -7.87 5.10
N GLU A 81 -6.05 -8.16 5.32
CA GLU A 81 -7.27 -8.04 4.50
C GLU A 81 -7.14 -7.67 3.01
N SER A 82 -7.92 -8.39 2.20
CA SER A 82 -7.88 -8.23 0.76
C SER A 82 -8.46 -6.86 0.37
N LYS A 83 -7.77 -6.14 -0.51
CA LYS A 83 -8.26 -4.88 -1.11
C LYS A 83 -9.68 -5.00 -1.70
N ARG A 84 -10.12 -6.22 -2.01
CA ARG A 84 -11.46 -6.57 -2.52
C ARG A 84 -12.55 -6.33 -1.49
N GLU A 85 -12.29 -6.52 -0.19
CA GLU A 85 -13.28 -6.30 0.88
C GLU A 85 -13.67 -4.83 1.02
N SER A 86 -12.81 -3.91 0.58
CA SER A 86 -13.10 -2.47 0.54
C SER A 86 -13.84 -2.01 -0.72
N SER A 87 -14.43 -2.95 -1.48
CA SER A 87 -15.11 -2.63 -2.74
C SER A 87 -16.53 -2.16 -2.53
N GLN A 88 -16.91 -1.08 -3.20
CA GLN A 88 -18.25 -0.50 -3.18
C GLN A 88 -18.73 -0.25 -4.60
N MET A 89 -20.05 -0.29 -4.82
CA MET A 89 -20.65 0.07 -6.11
C MET A 89 -20.86 1.58 -6.18
N LEU A 90 -20.22 2.22 -7.14
CA LEU A 90 -20.25 3.67 -7.32
C LEU A 90 -20.50 4.03 -8.79
N PRO A 91 -21.07 5.22 -9.08
CA PRO A 91 -21.21 5.71 -10.44
C PRO A 91 -19.90 5.62 -11.22
N LYS A 92 -19.96 5.26 -12.50
CA LYS A 92 -18.77 5.12 -13.36
C LYS A 92 -17.86 6.36 -13.35
N ASP A 93 -18.44 7.55 -13.27
CA ASP A 93 -17.70 8.82 -13.29
C ASP A 93 -17.18 9.29 -11.93
N SER A 94 -17.55 8.62 -10.82
CA SER A 94 -17.14 9.07 -9.49
C SER A 94 -15.70 8.69 -9.16
N ASN A 95 -15.07 9.41 -8.24
CA ASN A 95 -13.81 8.94 -7.67
C ASN A 95 -14.04 7.70 -6.78
N PRO A 96 -13.05 6.79 -6.67
CA PRO A 96 -13.08 5.73 -5.67
C PRO A 96 -13.13 6.33 -4.26
N PRO A 97 -13.75 5.62 -3.30
CA PRO A 97 -13.84 6.11 -1.93
C PRO A 97 -12.45 6.19 -1.33
N GLU A 98 -12.24 7.15 -0.44
CA GLU A 98 -10.97 7.36 0.25
C GLU A 98 -11.09 6.87 1.68
N VAL A 99 -10.24 5.92 2.05
CA VAL A 99 -10.20 5.35 3.39
C VAL A 99 -8.85 5.71 4.02
N GLN A 100 -8.89 6.26 5.23
CA GLN A 100 -7.66 6.51 5.98
C GLN A 100 -7.01 5.18 6.30
N ALA A 101 -5.71 5.07 6.00
CA ALA A 101 -4.90 3.97 6.48
C ALA A 101 -4.93 4.01 8.01
N SER A 102 -5.74 3.16 8.64
CA SER A 102 -5.54 2.83 10.03
C SER A 102 -4.26 2.00 10.06
N ARG A 103 -3.27 2.46 10.84
CA ARG A 103 -2.24 1.54 11.30
C ARG A 103 -3.01 0.45 12.03
N ILE A 104 -2.97 -0.78 11.53
CA ILE A 104 -3.47 -1.93 12.29
C ILE A 104 -2.68 -1.89 13.59
N LYS A 105 -3.37 -1.47 14.65
CA LYS A 105 -2.91 -1.66 16.02
C LYS A 105 -3.33 -3.06 16.40
N GLU A 106 -2.77 -4.07 15.76
CA GLU A 106 -2.62 -5.36 16.43
C GLU A 106 -1.49 -5.19 17.44
N GLU A 107 -1.80 -4.41 18.47
CA GLU A 107 -0.93 -4.15 19.59
C GLU A 107 -1.55 -4.88 20.79
N THR A 108 -1.72 -6.20 20.70
CA THR A 108 -1.94 -7.07 21.88
C THR A 108 -1.99 -8.57 21.51
N ASP A 109 -0.91 -9.15 20.96
CA ASP A 109 -0.48 -10.53 21.31
C ASP A 109 0.90 -10.85 20.71
N ASP A 110 1.12 -10.47 19.45
CA ASP A 110 2.32 -10.88 18.70
C ASP A 110 3.62 -10.30 19.27
N SER A 111 3.58 -9.08 19.82
CA SER A 111 4.75 -8.49 20.47
C SER A 111 5.11 -9.18 21.78
N GLN A 112 4.16 -9.81 22.47
CA GLN A 112 4.43 -10.64 23.64
C GLN A 112 4.93 -12.02 23.22
N LEU A 113 4.33 -12.64 22.19
CA LEU A 113 4.79 -13.91 21.63
C LEU A 113 6.20 -13.80 21.03
N LEU A 114 6.53 -12.75 20.28
CA LEU A 114 7.88 -12.52 19.75
C LEU A 114 8.90 -12.24 20.86
N ARG A 115 8.49 -11.56 21.95
CA ARG A 115 9.35 -11.40 23.15
C ARG A 115 9.52 -12.72 23.90
N GLN A 116 8.50 -13.57 23.93
CA GLN A 116 8.55 -14.90 24.54
C GLN A 116 9.50 -15.81 23.74
N LEU A 117 9.34 -15.88 22.41
CA LEU A 117 10.22 -16.64 21.51
C LEU A 117 11.68 -16.20 21.60
N ARG A 118 11.92 -14.89 21.76
CA ARG A 118 13.28 -14.33 21.92
C ARG A 118 13.90 -14.62 23.29
N ARG A 119 13.08 -14.83 24.33
CA ARG A 119 13.52 -15.29 25.66
C ARG A 119 13.78 -16.80 25.68
N ASP A 120 13.00 -17.55 24.92
CA ASP A 120 13.07 -19.01 24.87
C ASP A 120 14.13 -19.52 23.88
N LEU A 121 14.76 -18.64 23.10
CA LEU A 121 15.92 -18.99 22.28
C LEU A 121 17.12 -19.18 23.23
N PRO A 122 17.67 -20.41 23.37
CA PRO A 122 18.83 -20.62 24.22
C PRO A 122 19.97 -19.75 23.69
N ALA A 123 20.60 -19.01 24.60
CA ALA A 123 21.77 -18.20 24.29
C ALA A 123 22.82 -19.12 23.64
N LEU A 124 23.04 -18.97 22.33
CA LEU A 124 24.22 -19.54 21.70
C LEU A 124 25.41 -18.90 22.39
N SER A 125 26.15 -19.75 23.11
CA SER A 125 27.41 -19.42 23.76
C SER A 125 28.29 -18.60 22.82
N PRO A 126 28.90 -17.49 23.28
CA PRO A 126 29.90 -16.80 22.50
C PRO A 126 31.20 -17.60 22.57
N ASP A 127 31.40 -18.49 21.60
CA ASP A 127 32.71 -18.81 21.00
C ASP A 127 32.54 -20.02 20.06
N GLU A 128 32.70 -19.77 18.76
CA GLU A 128 33.59 -20.54 17.89
C GLU A 128 33.88 -19.68 16.65
N ASP A 129 35.16 -19.39 16.49
CA ASP A 129 35.78 -18.52 15.50
C ASP A 129 35.69 -19.20 14.11
N LEU A 130 34.86 -18.69 13.21
CA LEU A 130 34.96 -18.99 11.77
C LEU A 130 35.05 -17.70 10.97
N ARG A 131 36.19 -17.01 11.17
CA ARG A 131 36.92 -16.49 10.01
C ARG A 131 37.07 -17.63 9.00
N HIS A 132 36.26 -17.64 7.95
CA HIS A 132 36.72 -17.81 6.56
C HIS A 132 35.55 -17.82 5.56
N ARG A 133 35.66 -16.88 4.62
CA ARG A 133 35.28 -16.96 3.19
C ARG A 133 33.79 -17.16 2.87
N GLY A 134 33.18 -16.09 2.38
CA GLY A 134 31.93 -16.14 1.62
C GLY A 134 31.55 -14.80 1.02
N ARG A 135 32.29 -14.37 0.00
CA ARG A 135 31.93 -13.26 -0.90
C ARG A 135 30.55 -13.55 -1.50
N VAL A 136 29.49 -12.88 -1.07
CA VAL A 136 28.23 -12.88 -1.83
C VAL A 136 28.37 -11.81 -2.90
N GLN A 137 28.86 -12.26 -4.06
CA GLN A 137 28.76 -11.56 -5.32
C GLN A 137 27.31 -11.18 -5.59
N GLY A 138 27.11 -9.98 -6.15
CA GLY A 138 25.80 -9.53 -6.60
C GLY A 138 25.21 -10.48 -7.65
N CYS A 139 23.90 -10.68 -7.57
CA CYS A 139 23.12 -11.29 -8.63
C CYS A 139 21.94 -10.40 -8.98
N HIS A 140 22.17 -9.62 -10.04
CA HIS A 140 21.30 -9.50 -11.20
C HIS A 140 19.78 -9.36 -11.00
N LYS A 141 19.35 -8.13 -11.29
CA LYS A 141 18.13 -7.77 -12.03
C LYS A 141 17.64 -8.92 -12.93
N HIS A 142 16.39 -9.36 -12.77
CA HIS A 142 15.50 -9.87 -13.83
C HIS A 142 14.08 -9.44 -13.39
N VAL A 143 13.61 -8.29 -13.86
CA VAL A 143 12.87 -8.09 -15.11
C VAL A 143 11.49 -8.75 -15.05
N PHE A 144 10.50 -7.86 -14.88
CA PHE A 144 9.10 -8.00 -15.26
C PHE A 144 8.93 -8.89 -16.51
N LYS A 145 8.10 -9.94 -16.41
CA LYS A 145 7.44 -10.51 -17.58
C LYS A 145 5.95 -10.22 -17.50
N GLU A 146 5.61 -9.20 -18.28
CA GLU A 146 4.37 -8.95 -18.99
C GLU A 146 3.69 -10.26 -19.44
N ILE A 147 2.40 -10.41 -19.12
CA ILE A 147 1.51 -11.40 -19.73
C ILE A 147 0.44 -10.60 -20.47
N GLN A 148 0.70 -10.34 -21.75
CA GLN A 148 -0.36 -10.27 -22.74
C GLN A 148 -0.32 -11.57 -23.54
N GLY A 149 -1.45 -12.24 -23.60
CA GLY A 149 -1.67 -13.44 -24.41
C GLY A 149 -3.08 -13.38 -24.96
N GLU A 150 -3.16 -12.89 -26.19
CA GLU A 150 -4.28 -12.99 -27.11
C GLU A 150 -4.82 -14.42 -27.15
N ALA A 151 -6.15 -14.57 -27.10
CA ALA A 151 -6.84 -15.77 -27.52
C ALA A 151 -7.53 -15.46 -28.85
N THR A 152 -7.00 -16.05 -29.90
CA THR A 152 -7.66 -16.36 -31.18
C THR A 152 -9.02 -17.01 -30.99
#